data_AF-A0A950L6A7-F1
#
_entry.id   AF-A0A950L6A7-F1
#
_cell.length_a   1.000
_cell.length_b   1.000
_cell.length_c   1.000
_cell.angle_alpha   90.00
_cell.angle_beta   90.00
_cell.angle_gamma   90.00
#
_symmetry.space_group_name_H-M   'P 1'
#
loop_
_entity.id
_entity.type
_entity.pdbx_description
1 polymer ?
#
loop_
_entity_poly.entity_id
_entity_poly.type
_entity_poly.pdbx_seq_one_letter_code
_entity_poly.pdbx_strand_id
1 'polypeptide(L)' 'MELPKDALLLRIFLGESDELEGEPVYRKIVLKAREMNLAGATVL' A
#
# COMPACT_ATOMS: atom_id res chain seq x y z
N MET A 1 18.89 1.38 -4.86
CA MET A 1 17.52 1.57 -5.37
C MET A 1 17.48 2.97 -5.95
N GLU A 2 17.58 3.11 -7.27
CA GLU A 2 17.41 4.41 -7.92
C GLU A 2 15.92 4.70 -7.99
N LEU A 3 15.46 5.72 -7.27
CA LEU A 3 14.07 6.15 -7.33
C LEU A 3 13.88 7.04 -8.57
N PRO A 4 12.81 6.86 -9.35
CA PRO A 4 12.52 7.74 -10.48
C PRO A 4 12.36 9.19 -10.00
N LYS A 5 12.83 10.14 -10.81
CA LYS A 5 12.67 11.58 -10.52
C LYS A 5 11.20 12.01 -10.59
N ASP A 6 10.44 11.40 -11.49
CA ASP A 6 9.00 11.61 -11.63
C ASP A 6 8.26 10.51 -10.86
N ALA A 7 7.56 10.90 -9.80
CA ALA A 7 6.78 9.99 -8.99
C ALA A 7 5.48 10.67 -8.53
N LEU A 8 4.49 9.86 -8.19
CA LEU A 8 3.23 10.31 -7.60
C LEU A 8 3.09 9.77 -6.18
N LEU A 9 2.63 10.63 -5.26
CA LEU A 9 2.24 10.20 -3.93
C LEU A 9 0.79 9.68 -3.98
N LEU A 10 0.62 8.37 -3.85
CA LEU A 10 -0.69 7.75 -3.66
C LEU A 10 -1.03 7.71 -2.17
N ARG A 11 -2.18 8.28 -1.78
CA ARG A 11 -2.76 8.12 -0.43
C ARG A 11 -4.05 7.35 -0.53
N ILE A 12 -4.19 6.31 0.28
CA ILE A 12 -5.38 5.49 0.37
C ILE A 12 -5.94 5.69 1.77
N PHE A 13 -7.21 6.10 1.85
CA PHE A 13 -7.93 6.25 3.12
C PHE A 13 -8.88 5.07 3.26
N LEU A 14 -8.83 4.41 4.40
CA LEU A 14 -9.64 3.24 4.75
C LEU A 14 -10.09 3.35 6.21
N GLY A 15 -11.16 2.65 6.56
CA GLY A 15 -11.57 2.50 7.94
C GLY A 15 -10.64 1.55 8.69
N GLU A 16 -10.42 1.79 9.99
CA GLU A 16 -9.56 0.93 10.82
C GLU A 16 -10.11 -0.51 10.92
N SER A 17 -11.43 -0.66 10.88
CA SER A 17 -12.12 -1.95 10.94
C SER A 17 -12.38 -2.58 9.57
N ASP A 18 -11.83 -2.03 8.49
CA ASP A 18 -12.00 -2.59 7.15
C ASP A 18 -11.21 -3.90 7.03
N GLU A 19 -11.95 -4.99 6.84
CA GLU A 19 -11.41 -6.34 6.70
C GLU A 19 -11.91 -7.00 5.42
N LEU A 20 -11.04 -7.81 4.81
CA LEU A 20 -11.39 -8.67 3.69
C LEU A 20 -10.92 -10.09 4.00
N GLU A 21 -11.86 -11.05 4.03
CA GLU A 21 -11.57 -12.46 4.35
C GLU A 21 -10.90 -12.64 5.73
N GLY A 22 -11.24 -11.80 6.71
CA GLY A 22 -10.69 -11.83 8.07
C GLY A 22 -9.28 -11.25 8.20
N GLU A 23 -8.78 -10.58 7.16
CA GLU A 23 -7.52 -9.84 7.22
C GLU A 23 -7.74 -8.33 7.03
N PRO A 24 -7.01 -7.46 7.75
CA PRO A 24 -7.10 -6.02 7.55
C PRO A 24 -6.77 -5.61 6.12
N VAL A 25 -7.60 -4.75 5.53
CA VAL A 25 -7.48 -4.34 4.12
C VAL A 25 -6.13 -3.69 3.82
N TYR A 26 -5.59 -2.86 4.74
CA TYR A 26 -4.28 -2.22 4.54
C TYR A 26 -3.16 -3.24 4.33
N ARG A 27 -3.23 -4.42 4.96
CA ARG A 27 -2.23 -5.48 4.84
C ARG A 27 -2.23 -6.03 3.42
N LYS A 28 -3.41 -6.30 2.85
CA LYS A 28 -3.55 -6.77 1.48
C LYS A 28 -3.02 -5.75 0.47
N ILE A 29 -3.27 -4.46 0.69
CA ILE A 29 -2.75 -3.37 -0.15
C ILE A 29 -1.22 -3.35 -0.13
N VAL A 30 -0.59 -3.42 1.06
CA VAL A 30 0.88 -3.40 1.19
C VAL A 30 1.51 -4.64 0.53
N LEU A 31 0.93 -5.83 0.73
CA LEU A 31 1.40 -7.04 0.07
C LEU A 31 1.29 -6.92 -1.45
N LYS A 32 0.19 -6.38 -1.96
CA LYS A 32 0.00 -6.17 -3.39
C LYS A 32 0.99 -5.15 -3.97
N ALA A 33 1.25 -4.06 -3.26
CA ALA A 33 2.26 -3.07 -3.64
C ALA A 33 3.66 -3.72 -3.76
N ARG A 34 3.99 -4.65 -2.86
CA ARG A 34 5.24 -5.41 -2.90
C ARG A 34 5.29 -6.38 -4.09
N GLU A 35 4.21 -7.13 -4.36
CA GLU A 35 4.12 -8.00 -5.54
C GLU A 35 4.30 -7.24 -6.85
N MET A 36 3.77 -6.01 -6.92
CA MET A 36 3.89 -5.12 -8.06
C MET A 36 5.25 -4.40 -8.15
N ASN A 37 6.17 -4.65 -7.22
CA ASN A 37 7.47 -3.99 -7.11
C ASN A 37 7.35 -2.44 -7.09
N LEU A 38 6.33 -1.91 -6.41
CA LEU A 38 6.24 -0.47 -6.16
C LEU A 38 7.41 0.00 -5.29
N ALA A 39 7.76 1.28 -5.40
CA ALA A 39 8.89 1.89 -4.69
C ALA A 39 8.80 1.74 -3.15
N GLY A 40 7.57 1.69 -2.61
CA GLY A 40 7.31 1.47 -1.20
C GLY A 40 5.87 1.77 -0.81
N ALA A 41 5.51 1.42 0.43
CA ALA A 41 4.24 1.77 1.05
C ALA A 41 4.45 2.02 2.54
N THR A 42 3.76 3.02 3.09
CA THR A 42 3.76 3.36 4.52
C THR A 42 2.32 3.37 5.02
N VAL A 43 2.09 2.75 6.17
CA VAL A 43 0.78 2.74 6.86
C VAL A 43 0.88 3.68 8.06
N LEU A 44 -0.16 4.48 8.28
CA LEU A 44 -0.28 5.47 9.36
C LEU A 44 -1.47 5.13 10.25
#